data_AF-C8V1B1-F1
#
_entry.id   AF-C8V1B1-F1
#
_cell.length_a   1.000
_cell.length_b   1.000
_cell.length_c   1.000
_cell.angle_alpha   90.00
_cell.angle_beta   90.00
_cell.angle_gamma   90.00
#
_symmetry.space_group_name_H-M   'P 1'
#
loop_
_entity.id
_entity.type
_entity.pdbx_description
1 polymer ?
#
loop_
_entity_poly.entity_id
_entity_poly.type
_entity_poly.pdbx_seq_one_letter_code
_entity_poly.pdbx_strand_id
1 'polypeptide(L)'
;MPGEQQMLPLPGSPSTSWARFRAQLGALFHGADPNVCVAFWLFGLINNVLYVIILSAALDLVGPNVPKGVVLLADVLPSFGTKLVAPYFIHTVPYSMRIVICVVLSALGMLVVALSPAYVDGGSISSKLAGIILASLSSGIGELSFVGLTHFYGPFSLAAWGSGTGAAGLVGAGAYALATTSLGLRVKTTLMTSAFLPFVLAVSFFFVLPRARIQLHSVYGDVEEHADDSVLSNNDDGEREGLLSSSAHSAVSLKSTYRVRGWHRLRANLRRARGLFFPFMLPLLLVYIAEYTINQGVSPTLLFPLKETPFTHFRAFYPAYNAIYQVGVFISRSSTPFFRIHDLYLPSILQIINLIVLTLHSLFNFIPNVYLIFIVIFWEGLLGGLVYVNTFAEIGDRVPREDREFSLSATTVSDSGGICIAGFLGMVFEVWLCDWQVSHGRDFCRRT
;
A
#
# COMPACT_ATOMS: atom_id res chain seq x y z
N MET A 1 18.60 14.63 -26.86
CA MET A 1 17.48 13.93 -27.53
C MET A 1 16.83 13.04 -26.48
N PRO A 2 15.51 13.14 -26.25
CA PRO A 2 14.85 12.37 -25.20
C PRO A 2 14.93 10.88 -25.57
N GLY A 3 15.40 10.06 -24.64
CA GLY A 3 15.59 8.62 -24.84
C GLY A 3 14.26 7.93 -25.09
N GLU A 4 14.11 7.33 -26.27
CA GLU A 4 13.06 6.36 -26.54
C GLU A 4 13.17 5.22 -25.50
N GLN A 5 12.13 5.08 -24.68
CA GLN A 5 11.95 3.89 -23.84
C GLN A 5 11.80 2.68 -24.77
N GLN A 6 12.80 1.80 -24.78
CA GLN A 6 12.81 0.60 -25.62
C GLN A 6 11.79 -0.42 -25.09
N MET A 7 10.60 -0.43 -25.69
CA MET A 7 9.55 -1.41 -25.40
C MET A 7 9.90 -2.79 -26.00
N LEU A 8 9.45 -3.87 -25.34
CA LEU A 8 9.57 -5.23 -25.87
C LEU A 8 8.87 -5.34 -27.24
N PRO A 9 9.46 -6.02 -28.22
CA PRO A 9 8.81 -6.23 -29.50
C PRO A 9 7.54 -7.07 -29.31
N LEU A 10 6.45 -6.65 -29.94
CA LEU A 10 5.18 -7.37 -29.91
C LEU A 10 5.39 -8.83 -30.38
N PRO A 11 4.85 -9.83 -29.65
CA PRO A 11 4.98 -11.22 -30.06
C PRO A 11 4.32 -11.42 -31.44
N GLY A 12 5.10 -11.92 -32.41
CA GLY A 12 4.63 -12.20 -33.78
C GLY A 12 5.20 -11.31 -34.87
N SER A 13 6.10 -10.36 -34.56
CA SER A 13 6.80 -9.59 -35.60
C SER A 13 7.83 -10.45 -36.38
N PRO A 14 8.03 -10.24 -37.69
CA PRO A 14 9.02 -11.00 -38.47
C PRO A 14 10.48 -10.73 -38.04
N SER A 15 10.72 -9.81 -37.10
CA SER A 15 12.03 -9.44 -36.55
C SER A 15 12.31 -10.03 -35.15
N THR A 16 11.36 -10.73 -34.53
CA THR A 16 11.52 -11.36 -33.21
C THR A 16 12.36 -12.63 -33.29
N SER A 17 13.61 -12.59 -32.84
CA SER A 17 14.41 -13.78 -32.55
C SER A 17 14.56 -13.94 -31.04
N TRP A 18 14.62 -15.19 -30.55
CA TRP A 18 14.80 -15.46 -29.11
C TRP A 18 16.07 -14.81 -28.55
N ALA A 19 17.13 -14.72 -29.36
CA ALA A 19 18.37 -14.02 -29.01
C ALA A 19 18.16 -12.50 -28.84
N ARG A 20 17.36 -11.85 -29.71
CA ARG A 20 17.02 -10.42 -29.57
C ARG A 20 16.08 -10.17 -28.40
N PHE A 21 15.10 -11.04 -28.19
CA PHE A 21 14.22 -10.95 -27.01
C PHE A 21 15.04 -11.06 -25.73
N ARG A 22 15.94 -12.05 -25.62
CA ARG A 22 16.84 -12.19 -24.46
C ARG A 22 17.82 -11.04 -24.30
N ALA A 23 18.35 -10.49 -25.40
CA ALA A 23 19.24 -9.33 -25.37
C ALA A 23 18.52 -8.05 -24.96
N GLN A 24 17.30 -7.80 -25.47
CA GLN A 24 16.46 -6.67 -25.05
C GLN A 24 15.95 -6.84 -23.63
N LEU A 25 15.63 -8.06 -23.20
CA LEU A 25 15.29 -8.36 -21.81
C LEU A 25 16.50 -8.08 -20.90
N GLY A 26 17.71 -8.49 -21.31
CA GLY A 26 18.96 -8.15 -20.61
C GLY A 26 19.23 -6.63 -20.59
N ALA A 27 18.94 -5.92 -21.68
CA ALA A 27 19.06 -4.46 -21.76
C ALA A 27 18.03 -3.75 -20.88
N LEU A 28 16.81 -4.30 -20.75
CA LEU A 28 15.77 -3.80 -19.86
C LEU A 28 16.14 -3.91 -18.38
N PHE A 29 17.05 -4.81 -18.00
CA PHE A 29 17.59 -4.91 -16.64
C PHE A 29 18.96 -4.21 -16.49
N HIS A 30 19.44 -3.51 -17.51
CA HIS A 30 20.73 -2.84 -17.48
C HIS A 30 20.69 -1.67 -16.49
N GLY A 31 21.32 -1.84 -15.33
CA GLY A 31 21.29 -0.88 -14.22
C GLY A 31 20.44 -1.30 -13.01
N ALA A 32 19.79 -2.47 -13.06
CA ALA A 32 19.13 -3.07 -11.90
C ALA A 32 20.17 -3.69 -10.96
N ASP A 33 20.39 -3.06 -9.80
CA ASP A 33 21.21 -3.64 -8.74
C ASP A 33 20.39 -4.76 -8.04
N PRO A 34 20.83 -6.03 -8.10
CA PRO A 34 20.08 -7.15 -7.53
C PRO A 34 19.84 -6.98 -6.03
N ASN A 35 20.76 -6.37 -5.30
CA ASN A 35 20.61 -6.13 -3.86
C ASN A 35 19.50 -5.12 -3.58
N VAL A 36 19.40 -4.08 -4.42
CA VAL A 36 18.31 -3.10 -4.34
C VAL A 36 16.97 -3.77 -4.64
N CYS A 37 16.90 -4.55 -5.72
CA CYS A 37 15.67 -5.25 -6.09
C CYS A 37 15.21 -6.22 -4.97
N VAL A 38 16.13 -7.03 -4.42
CA VAL A 38 15.81 -7.95 -3.33
C VAL A 38 15.38 -7.20 -2.07
N ALA A 39 16.10 -6.15 -1.68
CA ALA A 39 15.75 -5.37 -0.50
C ALA A 39 14.36 -4.73 -0.63
N PHE A 40 14.07 -4.05 -1.75
CA PHE A 40 12.77 -3.41 -1.98
C PHE A 40 11.62 -4.42 -2.13
N TRP A 41 11.89 -5.58 -2.73
CA TRP A 41 10.90 -6.65 -2.81
C TRP A 41 10.56 -7.19 -1.41
N LEU A 42 11.57 -7.43 -0.56
CA LEU A 42 11.36 -7.84 0.83
C LEU A 42 10.68 -6.75 1.66
N PHE A 43 11.00 -5.47 1.44
CA PHE A 43 10.29 -4.36 2.06
C PHE A 43 8.81 -4.39 1.72
N GLY A 44 8.48 -4.50 0.42
CA GLY A 44 7.09 -4.53 -0.05
C GLY A 44 6.33 -5.74 0.49
N LEU A 45 6.96 -6.92 0.45
CA LEU A 45 6.38 -8.17 0.92
C LEU A 45 6.09 -8.10 2.43
N ILE A 46 7.10 -7.88 3.25
CA ILE A 46 6.98 -8.02 4.71
C ILE A 46 6.16 -6.89 5.33
N ASN A 47 6.23 -5.68 4.77
CA ASN A 47 5.40 -4.56 5.26
C ASN A 47 3.90 -4.84 5.13
N ASN A 48 3.49 -5.65 4.15
CA ASN A 48 2.09 -5.93 3.85
C ASN A 48 1.65 -7.35 4.25
N VAL A 49 2.56 -8.32 4.39
CA VAL A 49 2.18 -9.72 4.67
C VAL A 49 1.52 -9.87 6.03
N LEU A 50 1.93 -9.08 7.02
CA LEU A 50 1.39 -9.15 8.37
C LEU A 50 -0.06 -8.67 8.44
N TYR A 51 -0.38 -7.61 7.69
CA TYR A 51 -1.74 -7.16 7.46
C TYR A 51 -2.61 -8.28 6.89
N VAL A 52 -2.13 -8.97 5.85
CA VAL A 52 -2.86 -10.07 5.21
C VAL A 52 -3.04 -11.27 6.16
N ILE A 53 -2.04 -11.58 6.98
CA ILE A 53 -2.13 -12.66 7.97
C ILE A 53 -3.15 -12.32 9.06
N ILE A 54 -3.17 -11.09 9.55
CA ILE A 54 -4.16 -10.61 10.54
C ILE A 54 -5.58 -10.72 9.96
N LEU A 55 -5.79 -10.24 8.72
CA LEU A 55 -7.09 -10.35 8.06
C LEU A 55 -7.52 -11.79 7.81
N SER A 56 -6.57 -12.66 7.45
CA SER A 56 -6.84 -14.09 7.27
C SER A 56 -7.22 -14.77 8.59
N ALA A 57 -6.60 -14.34 9.70
CA ALA A 57 -6.91 -14.80 11.05
C ALA A 57 -8.13 -14.11 11.68
N ALA A 58 -8.69 -13.06 11.06
CA ALA A 58 -9.73 -12.22 11.67
C ALA A 58 -10.95 -13.03 12.12
N LEU A 59 -11.43 -13.96 11.29
CA LEU A 59 -12.54 -14.85 11.62
C LEU A 59 -12.24 -15.72 12.85
N ASP A 60 -11.01 -16.22 12.95
CA ASP A 60 -10.55 -17.02 14.09
C ASP A 60 -10.31 -16.17 15.35
N LEU A 61 -10.05 -14.87 15.19
CA LEU A 61 -9.71 -13.94 16.26
C LEU A 61 -10.92 -13.29 16.94
N VAL A 62 -11.90 -12.81 16.15
CA VAL A 62 -13.08 -12.07 16.64
C VAL A 62 -14.40 -12.85 16.48
N GLY A 63 -14.39 -13.99 15.77
CA GLY A 63 -15.56 -14.81 15.56
C GLY A 63 -16.48 -14.30 14.43
N PRO A 64 -17.51 -15.09 14.06
CA PRO A 64 -18.37 -14.81 12.91
C PRO A 64 -19.36 -13.66 13.13
N ASN A 65 -19.61 -13.26 14.39
CA ASN A 65 -20.61 -12.25 14.74
C ASN A 65 -20.11 -10.81 14.59
N VAL A 66 -18.80 -10.61 14.39
CA VAL A 66 -18.23 -9.27 14.19
C VAL A 66 -18.14 -9.00 12.69
N PRO A 67 -18.72 -7.90 12.17
CA PRO A 67 -18.61 -7.56 10.76
C PRO A 67 -17.15 -7.43 10.34
N LYS A 68 -16.78 -8.05 9.22
CA LYS A 68 -15.40 -8.04 8.71
C LYS A 68 -14.90 -6.62 8.44
N GLY A 69 -15.81 -5.72 8.04
CA GLY A 69 -15.52 -4.30 7.84
C GLY A 69 -15.02 -3.58 9.10
N VAL A 70 -15.41 -4.00 10.31
CA VAL A 70 -14.91 -3.42 11.57
C VAL A 70 -13.44 -3.77 11.80
N VAL A 71 -13.07 -5.04 11.56
CA VAL A 71 -11.68 -5.49 11.69
C VAL A 71 -10.80 -4.76 10.68
N LEU A 72 -11.27 -4.63 9.44
CA LEU A 72 -10.57 -3.87 8.41
C LEU A 72 -10.43 -2.39 8.78
N LEU A 73 -11.49 -1.73 9.26
CA LEU A 73 -11.40 -0.32 9.66
C LEU A 73 -10.40 -0.13 10.80
N ALA A 74 -10.38 -1.03 11.78
CA ALA A 74 -9.37 -1.02 12.85
C ALA A 74 -7.94 -1.21 12.32
N ASP A 75 -7.77 -1.88 11.19
CA ASP A 75 -6.50 -2.15 10.54
C ASP A 75 -6.07 -1.08 9.53
N VAL A 76 -7.00 -0.26 9.02
CA VAL A 76 -6.72 0.76 7.99
C VAL A 76 -6.67 2.18 8.56
N LEU A 77 -7.56 2.51 9.50
CA LEU A 77 -7.63 3.86 10.08
C LEU A 77 -6.31 4.33 10.72
N PRO A 78 -5.57 3.50 11.48
CA PRO A 78 -4.31 3.94 12.09
C PRO A 78 -3.22 4.22 11.06
N SER A 79 -3.09 3.37 10.03
CA SER A 79 -2.21 3.59 8.88
C SER A 79 -2.58 4.85 8.11
N PHE A 80 -3.88 5.06 7.83
CA PHE A 80 -4.37 6.28 7.16
C PHE A 80 -4.04 7.54 7.96
N GLY A 81 -4.30 7.54 9.28
CA GLY A 81 -3.94 8.65 10.16
C GLY A 81 -2.44 8.91 10.18
N THR A 82 -1.63 7.85 10.20
CA THR A 82 -0.18 7.96 10.10
C THR A 82 0.24 8.60 8.78
N LYS A 83 -0.29 8.16 7.65
CA LYS A 83 0.00 8.74 6.32
C LYS A 83 -0.46 10.18 6.19
N LEU A 84 -1.54 10.57 6.86
CA LEU A 84 -2.02 11.94 6.84
C LEU A 84 -1.08 12.88 7.60
N VAL A 85 -0.54 12.44 8.74
CA VAL A 85 0.22 13.33 9.65
C VAL A 85 1.74 13.19 9.44
N ALA A 86 2.25 11.99 9.21
CA ALA A 86 3.68 11.70 9.17
C ALA A 86 4.47 12.49 8.11
N PRO A 87 4.02 12.65 6.85
CA PRO A 87 4.78 13.39 5.83
C PRO A 87 5.19 14.80 6.23
N TYR A 88 4.51 15.44 7.19
CA TYR A 88 4.83 16.79 7.64
C TYR A 88 6.03 16.87 8.60
N PHE A 89 6.38 15.78 9.28
CA PHE A 89 7.52 15.73 10.20
C PHE A 89 8.50 14.61 9.90
N ILE A 90 8.19 13.74 8.94
CA ILE A 90 8.97 12.52 8.66
C ILE A 90 10.43 12.83 8.31
N HIS A 91 10.69 13.97 7.64
CA HIS A 91 12.04 14.44 7.30
C HIS A 91 12.97 14.63 8.51
N THR A 92 12.43 14.86 9.72
CA THR A 92 13.24 15.02 10.93
C THR A 92 13.80 13.71 11.48
N VAL A 93 13.21 12.57 11.11
CA VAL A 93 13.60 11.26 11.61
C VAL A 93 14.39 10.53 10.52
N PRO A 94 15.63 10.06 10.78
CA PRO A 94 16.40 9.32 9.79
C PRO A 94 15.79 7.95 9.50
N TYR A 95 15.95 7.46 8.26
CA TYR A 95 15.39 6.17 7.80
C TYR A 95 15.73 4.99 8.70
N SER A 96 16.96 4.94 9.24
CA SER A 96 17.39 3.88 10.18
C SER A 96 16.51 3.79 11.41
N MET A 97 16.09 4.93 11.99
CA MET A 97 15.20 4.94 13.14
C MET A 97 13.77 4.58 12.75
N ARG A 98 13.28 5.08 11.61
CA ARG A 98 11.93 4.75 11.09
C ARG A 98 11.74 3.23 10.99
N ILE A 99 12.73 2.53 10.44
CA ILE A 99 12.65 1.09 10.22
C ILE A 99 12.71 0.32 11.54
N VAL A 100 13.57 0.72 12.49
CA VAL A 100 13.59 0.11 13.83
C VAL A 100 12.23 0.30 14.53
N ILE A 101 11.63 1.49 14.44
CA ILE A 101 10.29 1.77 14.97
C ILE A 101 9.26 0.84 14.32
N CYS A 102 9.27 0.69 12.98
CA CYS A 102 8.39 -0.25 12.29
C CYS A 102 8.57 -1.69 12.80
N VAL A 103 9.80 -2.19 12.87
CA VAL A 103 10.07 -3.57 13.32
C VAL A 103 9.54 -3.80 14.74
N VAL A 104 9.82 -2.87 15.65
CA VAL A 104 9.38 -2.98 17.05
C VAL A 104 7.86 -2.91 17.15
N LEU A 105 7.21 -1.92 16.52
CA LEU A 105 5.75 -1.77 16.55
C LEU A 105 5.04 -2.98 15.93
N SER A 106 5.55 -3.49 14.81
CA SER A 106 4.98 -4.64 14.12
C SER A 106 5.12 -5.93 14.94
N ALA A 107 6.31 -6.19 15.49
CA ALA A 107 6.56 -7.36 16.33
C ALA A 107 5.71 -7.31 17.62
N LEU A 108 5.65 -6.15 18.28
CA LEU A 108 4.80 -5.95 19.45
C LEU A 108 3.31 -6.12 19.11
N GLY A 109 2.84 -5.56 17.99
CA GLY A 109 1.47 -5.71 17.53
C GLY A 109 1.10 -7.18 17.35
N MET A 110 1.92 -7.93 16.61
CA MET A 110 1.72 -9.38 16.40
C MET A 110 1.76 -10.18 17.70
N LEU A 111 2.68 -9.87 18.61
CA LEU A 111 2.75 -10.53 19.92
C LEU A 111 1.53 -10.24 20.79
N VAL A 112 1.05 -8.99 20.81
CA VAL A 112 -0.17 -8.61 21.54
C VAL A 112 -1.37 -9.38 20.99
N VAL A 113 -1.54 -9.48 19.67
CA VAL A 113 -2.63 -10.27 19.06
C VAL A 113 -2.50 -11.75 19.42
N ALA A 114 -1.30 -12.32 19.35
CA ALA A 114 -1.07 -13.74 19.60
C ALA A 114 -1.23 -14.15 21.08
N LEU A 115 -0.86 -13.26 22.00
CA LEU A 115 -0.93 -13.53 23.45
C LEU A 115 -2.29 -13.19 24.06
N SER A 116 -3.11 -12.38 23.38
CA SER A 116 -4.45 -12.03 23.84
C SER A 116 -5.38 -13.25 23.85
N PRO A 117 -6.13 -13.51 24.94
CA PRO A 117 -7.05 -14.65 25.05
C PRO A 117 -8.09 -14.68 23.92
N ALA A 118 -8.59 -15.88 23.58
CA ALA A 118 -9.66 -16.02 22.61
C ALA A 118 -10.94 -15.33 23.14
N TYR A 119 -11.76 -14.78 22.22
CA TYR A 119 -13.03 -14.14 22.59
C TYR A 119 -13.97 -15.10 23.36
N VAL A 120 -13.82 -16.40 23.09
CA VAL A 120 -14.56 -17.49 23.74
C VAL A 120 -14.24 -17.64 25.24
N ASP A 121 -13.07 -17.14 25.69
CA ASP A 121 -12.60 -17.28 27.07
C ASP A 121 -12.84 -16.02 27.93
N GLY A 122 -13.68 -15.08 27.47
CA GLY A 122 -13.97 -13.82 28.19
C GLY A 122 -12.91 -12.73 28.02
N GLY A 123 -11.99 -12.87 27.05
CA GLY A 123 -10.98 -11.87 26.72
C GLY A 123 -11.58 -10.61 26.07
N SER A 124 -11.04 -9.44 26.43
CA SER A 124 -11.48 -8.17 25.83
C SER A 124 -11.01 -8.06 24.37
N ILE A 125 -11.97 -7.85 23.45
CA ILE A 125 -11.69 -7.58 22.01
C ILE A 125 -10.70 -6.41 21.87
N SER A 126 -10.74 -5.45 22.80
CA SER A 126 -9.87 -4.29 22.87
C SER A 126 -8.38 -4.62 22.86
N SER A 127 -7.94 -5.72 23.48
CA SER A 127 -6.52 -6.13 23.51
C SER A 127 -6.03 -6.57 22.12
N LYS A 128 -6.84 -7.34 21.40
CA LYS A 128 -6.58 -7.74 20.02
C LYS A 128 -6.60 -6.54 19.08
N LEU A 129 -7.58 -5.66 19.22
CA LEU A 129 -7.66 -4.43 18.43
C LEU A 129 -6.45 -3.53 18.68
N ALA A 130 -5.95 -3.44 19.92
CA ALA A 130 -4.73 -2.68 20.22
C ALA A 130 -3.51 -3.24 19.48
N GLY A 131 -3.35 -4.56 19.43
CA GLY A 131 -2.29 -5.20 18.64
C GLY A 131 -2.41 -4.94 17.14
N ILE A 132 -3.63 -4.99 16.59
CA ILE A 132 -3.91 -4.65 15.19
C ILE A 132 -3.55 -3.18 14.91
N ILE A 133 -3.94 -2.26 15.79
CA ILE A 133 -3.62 -0.83 15.66
C ILE A 133 -2.10 -0.59 15.63
N LEU A 134 -1.33 -1.27 16.48
CA LEU A 134 0.14 -1.17 16.48
C LEU A 134 0.76 -1.67 15.18
N ALA A 135 0.28 -2.81 14.67
CA ALA A 135 0.72 -3.36 13.39
C ALA A 135 0.36 -2.43 12.22
N SER A 136 -0.82 -1.82 12.24
CA SER A 136 -1.30 -0.84 11.26
C SER A 136 -0.47 0.47 11.27
N LEU A 137 -0.13 0.98 12.45
CA LEU A 137 0.79 2.12 12.58
C LEU A 137 2.14 1.81 11.92
N SER A 138 2.68 0.61 12.20
CA SER A 138 3.94 0.17 11.60
C SER A 138 3.87 0.11 10.08
N SER A 139 2.80 -0.46 9.51
CA SER A 139 2.68 -0.61 8.05
C SER A 139 2.58 0.75 7.36
N GLY A 140 1.89 1.72 7.98
CA GLY A 140 1.81 3.10 7.51
C GLY A 140 3.16 3.82 7.53
N ILE A 141 3.92 3.76 8.64
CA ILE A 141 5.26 4.35 8.72
C ILE A 141 6.21 3.68 7.72
N GLY A 142 6.11 2.35 7.59
CA GLY A 142 6.94 1.55 6.70
C GLY A 142 6.71 1.94 5.24
N GLU A 143 5.46 1.95 4.77
CA GLU A 143 5.14 2.31 3.39
C GLU A 143 5.63 3.70 3.02
N LEU A 144 5.38 4.71 3.85
CA LEU A 144 5.91 6.07 3.62
C LEU A 144 7.43 6.07 3.48
N SER A 145 8.11 5.32 4.35
CA SER A 145 9.57 5.27 4.36
C SER A 145 10.12 4.54 3.13
N PHE A 146 9.57 3.39 2.77
CA PHE A 146 10.07 2.58 1.67
C PHE A 146 9.70 3.18 0.31
N VAL A 147 8.49 3.71 0.15
CA VAL A 147 8.08 4.42 -1.07
C VAL A 147 8.91 5.70 -1.23
N GLY A 148 9.17 6.45 -0.15
CA GLY A 148 10.08 7.60 -0.18
C GLY A 148 11.52 7.21 -0.59
N LEU A 149 12.04 6.10 -0.06
CA LEU A 149 13.37 5.59 -0.42
C LEU A 149 13.53 5.27 -1.90
N THR A 150 12.44 4.94 -2.63
CA THR A 150 12.53 4.65 -4.08
C THR A 150 13.13 5.81 -4.88
N HIS A 151 12.99 7.03 -4.37
CA HIS A 151 13.60 8.23 -4.94
C HIS A 151 15.12 8.07 -5.15
N PHE A 152 15.83 7.46 -4.21
CA PHE A 152 17.30 7.33 -4.23
C PHE A 152 17.80 6.11 -5.02
N TYR A 153 16.93 5.15 -5.29
CA TYR A 153 17.30 3.84 -5.85
C TYR A 153 16.75 3.58 -7.25
N GLY A 154 16.03 4.56 -7.83
CA GLY A 154 15.61 4.54 -9.24
C GLY A 154 14.38 3.66 -9.52
N PRO A 155 13.99 3.53 -10.79
CA PRO A 155 12.69 2.95 -11.17
C PRO A 155 12.53 1.46 -10.82
N PHE A 156 13.61 0.68 -10.81
CA PHE A 156 13.55 -0.74 -10.42
C PHE A 156 13.21 -0.95 -8.95
N SER A 157 13.57 0.00 -8.08
CA SER A 157 13.21 -0.08 -6.66
C SER A 157 11.70 0.03 -6.44
N LEU A 158 11.03 0.91 -7.20
CA LEU A 158 9.57 1.04 -7.18
C LEU A 158 8.89 -0.21 -7.76
N ALA A 159 9.41 -0.77 -8.86
CA ALA A 159 8.87 -2.00 -9.43
C ALA A 159 9.04 -3.19 -8.48
N ALA A 160 10.20 -3.32 -7.82
CA ALA A 160 10.44 -4.38 -6.84
C ALA A 160 9.55 -4.24 -5.60
N TRP A 161 9.40 -3.02 -5.08
CA TRP A 161 8.44 -2.71 -4.00
C TRP A 161 7.02 -3.08 -4.41
N GLY A 162 6.56 -2.58 -5.57
CA GLY A 162 5.24 -2.88 -6.12
C GLY A 162 5.00 -4.39 -6.25
N SER A 163 5.94 -5.12 -6.84
CA SER A 163 5.86 -6.58 -6.95
C SER A 163 5.78 -7.26 -5.58
N GLY A 164 6.62 -6.87 -4.61
CA GLY A 164 6.60 -7.41 -3.26
C GLY A 164 5.28 -7.17 -2.54
N THR A 165 4.71 -5.97 -2.65
CA THR A 165 3.39 -5.66 -2.08
C THR A 165 2.26 -6.49 -2.70
N GLY A 166 2.30 -6.75 -4.02
CA GLY A 166 1.34 -7.64 -4.67
C GLY A 166 1.50 -9.11 -4.27
N ALA A 167 2.74 -9.55 -4.06
CA ALA A 167 3.02 -10.91 -3.58
C ALA A 167 2.55 -11.13 -2.13
N ALA A 168 2.49 -10.07 -1.30
CA ALA A 168 2.11 -10.17 0.10
C ALA A 168 0.71 -10.75 0.32
N GLY A 169 -0.24 -10.45 -0.58
CA GLY A 169 -1.59 -11.03 -0.55
C GLY A 169 -1.57 -12.55 -0.71
N LEU A 170 -0.85 -13.04 -1.73
CA LEU A 170 -0.72 -14.46 -2.03
C LEU A 170 0.08 -15.20 -0.96
N VAL A 171 1.23 -14.65 -0.57
CA VAL A 171 2.13 -15.24 0.41
C VAL A 171 1.50 -15.21 1.80
N GLY A 172 0.83 -14.14 2.20
CA GLY A 172 0.22 -14.02 3.53
C GLY A 172 -0.93 -15.00 3.70
N ALA A 173 -1.88 -15.01 2.77
CA ALA A 173 -3.02 -15.94 2.81
C ALA A 173 -2.54 -17.39 2.66
N GLY A 174 -1.62 -17.66 1.74
CA GLY A 174 -1.03 -18.98 1.51
C GLY A 174 -0.25 -19.50 2.73
N ALA A 175 0.60 -18.67 3.33
CA ALA A 175 1.37 -19.04 4.52
C ALA A 175 0.46 -19.31 5.72
N TYR A 176 -0.59 -18.50 5.92
CA TYR A 176 -1.57 -18.74 6.97
C TYR A 176 -2.31 -20.07 6.76
N ALA A 177 -2.83 -20.29 5.55
CA ALA A 177 -3.54 -21.52 5.21
C ALA A 177 -2.66 -22.77 5.32
N LEU A 178 -1.40 -22.72 4.86
CA LEU A 178 -0.44 -23.81 5.00
C LEU A 178 -0.16 -24.11 6.48
N ALA A 179 0.06 -23.08 7.29
CA ALA A 179 0.33 -23.24 8.72
C ALA A 179 -0.86 -23.88 9.47
N THR A 180 -2.08 -23.39 9.24
CA THR A 180 -3.26 -23.85 9.98
C THR A 180 -3.86 -25.14 9.43
N THR A 181 -3.91 -25.30 8.11
CA THR A 181 -4.62 -26.41 7.45
C THR A 181 -3.69 -27.58 7.13
N SER A 182 -2.48 -27.33 6.62
CA SER A 182 -1.56 -28.41 6.20
C SER A 182 -0.67 -28.87 7.35
N LEU A 183 -0.14 -27.93 8.15
CA LEU A 183 0.74 -28.23 9.29
C LEU A 183 -0.02 -28.40 10.61
N GLY A 184 -1.32 -28.09 10.65
CA GLY A 184 -2.14 -28.21 11.85
C GLY A 184 -1.70 -27.32 13.02
N LEU A 185 -0.96 -26.24 12.75
CA LEU A 185 -0.51 -25.32 13.78
C LEU A 185 -1.69 -24.52 14.33
N ARG A 186 -1.70 -24.34 15.66
CA ARG A 186 -2.67 -23.46 16.31
C ARG A 186 -2.44 -22.02 15.84
N VAL A 187 -3.53 -21.26 15.66
CA VAL A 187 -3.52 -19.84 15.24
C VAL A 187 -2.53 -19.01 16.06
N LYS A 188 -2.52 -19.21 17.38
CA LYS A 188 -1.56 -18.56 18.30
C LYS A 188 -0.10 -18.79 17.89
N THR A 189 0.27 -20.04 17.59
CA THR A 189 1.63 -20.40 17.18
C THR A 189 1.97 -19.77 15.84
N THR A 190 1.04 -19.79 14.88
CA THR A 190 1.21 -19.15 13.57
C THR A 190 1.48 -17.65 13.72
N LEU A 191 0.71 -16.94 14.55
CA LEU A 191 0.89 -15.51 14.78
C LEU A 191 2.21 -15.19 15.53
N MET A 192 2.61 -16.04 16.49
CA MET A 192 3.91 -15.91 17.16
C MET A 192 5.08 -16.08 16.19
N THR A 193 5.01 -17.05 15.29
CA THR A 193 6.03 -17.24 14.25
C THR A 193 6.06 -16.04 13.30
N SER A 194 4.90 -15.51 12.92
CA SER A 194 4.80 -14.32 12.07
C SER A 194 5.37 -13.06 12.73
N ALA A 195 5.44 -12.99 14.06
CA ALA A 195 6.08 -11.87 14.78
C ALA A 195 7.59 -11.76 14.53
N PHE A 196 8.23 -12.78 13.94
CA PHE A 196 9.63 -12.72 13.51
C PHE A 196 9.82 -12.13 12.12
N LEU A 197 8.77 -12.07 11.29
CA LEU A 197 8.86 -11.54 9.93
C LEU A 197 9.36 -10.08 9.87
N PRO A 198 8.98 -9.15 10.77
CA PRO A 198 9.51 -7.79 10.78
C PRO A 198 11.04 -7.71 10.87
N PHE A 199 11.73 -8.68 11.48
CA PHE A 199 13.19 -8.69 11.52
C PHE A 199 13.81 -8.81 10.12
N VAL A 200 13.10 -9.41 9.16
CA VAL A 200 13.53 -9.45 7.76
C VAL A 200 13.60 -8.04 7.16
N LEU A 201 12.73 -7.10 7.58
CA LEU A 201 12.83 -5.69 7.16
C LEU A 201 14.13 -5.06 7.67
N ALA A 202 14.48 -5.30 8.93
CA ALA A 202 15.74 -4.81 9.50
C ALA A 202 16.93 -5.42 8.75
N VAL A 203 16.96 -6.74 8.56
CA VAL A 203 18.05 -7.41 7.84
C VAL A 203 18.20 -6.86 6.42
N SER A 204 17.09 -6.69 5.71
CA SER A 204 17.07 -6.16 4.35
C SER A 204 17.61 -4.72 4.28
N PHE A 205 17.30 -3.88 5.27
CA PHE A 205 17.77 -2.49 5.28
C PHE A 205 19.21 -2.32 5.79
N PHE A 206 19.65 -3.13 6.75
CA PHE A 206 20.98 -3.01 7.35
C PHE A 206 22.06 -3.77 6.59
N PHE A 207 21.72 -4.89 5.96
CA PHE A 207 22.72 -5.78 5.33
C PHE A 207 22.56 -5.93 3.82
N VAL A 208 21.34 -5.87 3.29
CA VAL A 208 21.11 -6.10 1.85
C VAL A 208 21.17 -4.79 1.06
N LEU A 209 20.52 -3.73 1.53
CA LEU A 209 20.42 -2.47 0.79
C LEU A 209 21.76 -1.69 0.76
N PRO A 210 22.30 -1.36 -0.43
CA PRO A 210 23.54 -0.56 -0.53
C PRO A 210 23.33 0.88 -0.06
N ARG A 211 23.91 1.26 1.09
CA ARG A 211 23.66 2.56 1.75
C ARG A 211 24.45 3.75 1.20
N ALA A 212 25.48 3.50 0.40
CA ALA A 212 26.34 4.55 -0.15
C ALA A 212 25.56 5.63 -0.90
N ARG A 213 24.44 5.27 -1.55
CA ARG A 213 23.57 6.20 -2.29
C ARG A 213 22.80 7.17 -1.38
N ILE A 214 22.41 6.74 -0.19
CA ILE A 214 21.71 7.60 0.79
C ILE A 214 22.70 8.61 1.39
N GLN A 215 23.92 8.16 1.71
CA GLN A 215 24.97 9.01 2.29
C GLN A 215 25.49 10.06 1.30
N LEU A 216 25.62 9.71 0.01
CA LEU A 216 26.02 10.68 -1.01
C LEU A 216 24.99 11.81 -1.15
N HIS A 217 23.70 11.46 -1.03
CA HIS A 217 22.60 12.41 -1.14
C HIS A 217 22.42 13.28 0.10
N SER A 218 22.62 12.77 1.32
CA SER A 218 22.57 13.61 2.53
C SER A 218 23.66 14.68 2.49
N VAL A 219 24.85 14.33 2.00
CA VAL A 219 25.98 15.27 1.88
C VAL A 219 25.72 16.35 0.81
N TYR A 220 25.08 16.00 -0.32
CA TYR A 220 24.74 16.98 -1.37
C TYR A 220 23.53 17.85 -1.01
N GLY A 221 22.52 17.27 -0.36
CA GLY A 221 21.32 17.99 0.10
C GLY A 221 21.61 19.03 1.17
N ASP A 222 22.51 18.73 2.12
CA ASP A 222 22.94 19.69 3.14
C ASP A 222 23.66 20.92 2.53
N VAL A 223 24.35 20.73 1.39
CA VAL A 223 25.07 21.81 0.68
C VAL A 223 24.11 22.71 -0.10
N GLU A 224 23.09 22.16 -0.76
CA GLU A 224 22.07 22.95 -1.47
C GLU A 224 21.13 23.69 -0.49
N GLU A 225 20.74 23.06 0.62
CA GLU A 225 19.87 23.71 1.63
C GLU A 225 20.59 24.87 2.34
N HIS A 226 21.92 24.80 2.51
CA HIS A 226 22.73 25.91 3.02
C HIS A 226 22.97 27.02 1.98
N ALA A 227 22.98 26.70 0.68
CA ALA A 227 23.12 27.69 -0.38
C ALA A 227 21.84 28.53 -0.53
N ASP A 228 20.65 27.93 -0.48
CA ASP A 228 19.37 28.64 -0.55
C ASP A 228 19.10 29.48 0.71
N ASP A 229 19.51 29.01 1.90
CA ASP A 229 19.44 29.80 3.16
C ASP A 229 20.36 31.05 3.11
N SER A 230 21.44 31.04 2.32
CA SER A 230 22.33 32.19 2.15
C SER A 230 21.79 33.28 1.21
N VAL A 231 20.94 32.90 0.25
CA VAL A 231 20.36 33.84 -0.74
C VAL A 231 19.12 34.54 -0.18
N LEU A 232 18.36 33.88 0.70
CA LEU A 232 17.17 34.45 1.35
C LEU A 232 17.48 35.38 2.54
N SER A 233 18.73 35.40 3.04
CA SER A 233 19.16 36.27 4.14
C SER A 233 19.65 37.66 3.70
N ASN A 234 19.78 37.94 2.40
CA ASN A 234 20.44 39.15 1.88
C ASN A 234 19.49 40.28 1.44
N ASN A 235 18.19 40.19 1.73
CA ASN A 235 17.21 41.22 1.40
C ASN A 235 16.45 41.72 2.64
N ASP A 236 17.16 42.36 3.58
CA ASP A 236 16.60 43.47 4.37
C ASP A 236 17.72 44.25 5.08
N ASP A 237 17.99 45.43 4.51
CA ASP A 237 18.49 46.70 5.08
C ASP A 237 19.74 46.82 5.97
N GLY A 238 20.50 47.87 5.64
CA GLY A 238 21.78 48.23 6.24
C GLY A 238 21.73 49.01 7.54
N GLU A 239 22.95 49.21 8.07
CA GLU A 239 23.37 50.24 9.03
C GLU A 239 22.78 50.20 10.46
N ARG A 240 23.51 49.59 11.41
CA ARG A 240 24.33 50.30 12.45
C ARG A 240 24.72 49.40 13.64
N GLU A 241 25.87 49.79 14.18
CA GLU A 241 26.60 49.30 15.34
C GLU A 241 25.77 49.03 16.62
N GLY A 242 26.25 48.09 17.44
CA GLY A 242 25.78 47.92 18.82
C GLY A 242 26.22 46.62 19.46
N LEU A 243 27.49 46.55 19.86
CA LEU A 243 28.04 45.51 20.72
C LEU A 243 27.34 45.52 22.10
N LEU A 244 26.94 44.33 22.57
CA LEU A 244 26.53 43.95 23.94
C LEU A 244 25.09 44.31 24.39
N SER A 245 24.15 43.35 24.28
CA SER A 245 23.04 43.16 25.24
C SER A 245 22.08 42.00 24.86
N SER A 246 21.82 41.12 25.83
CA SER A 246 20.61 40.28 25.97
C SER A 246 20.52 38.91 25.29
N SER A 247 21.24 37.94 25.86
CA SER A 247 21.09 36.49 25.60
C SER A 247 19.73 35.87 26.00
N ALA A 248 18.74 36.66 26.48
CA ALA A 248 17.41 36.18 26.84
C ALA A 248 16.37 36.34 25.70
N HIS A 249 16.55 37.31 24.79
CA HIS A 249 15.65 37.50 23.65
C HIS A 249 15.90 36.52 22.50
N SER A 250 17.08 35.89 22.43
CA SER A 250 17.44 34.93 21.39
C SER A 250 16.61 33.65 21.46
N ALA A 251 16.24 33.16 22.66
CA ALA A 251 15.46 31.93 22.82
C ALA A 251 13.97 32.07 22.40
N VAL A 252 13.39 33.25 22.62
CA VAL A 252 12.00 33.57 22.21
C VAL A 252 11.94 33.90 20.72
N SER A 253 12.94 34.62 20.20
CA SER A 253 13.07 34.90 18.76
C SER A 253 13.30 33.62 17.95
N LEU A 254 14.16 32.71 18.41
CA LEU A 254 14.34 31.38 17.79
C LEU A 254 13.01 30.58 17.75
N LYS A 255 12.25 30.49 18.84
CA LYS A 255 10.95 29.78 18.83
C LYS A 255 9.91 30.41 17.91
N SER A 256 9.88 31.74 17.79
CA SER A 256 9.00 32.47 16.87
C SER A 256 9.38 32.20 15.41
N THR A 257 10.66 32.35 15.08
CA THR A 257 11.21 32.10 13.73
C THR A 257 11.03 30.64 13.30
N TYR A 258 11.20 29.67 14.20
CA TYR A 258 10.94 28.25 13.91
C TYR A 258 9.44 27.96 13.66
N ARG A 259 8.52 28.59 14.41
CA ARG A 259 7.07 28.41 14.21
C ARG A 259 6.59 29.02 12.88
N VAL A 260 7.07 30.21 12.53
CA VAL A 260 6.76 30.86 11.24
C VAL A 260 7.36 30.04 10.09
N ARG A 261 8.61 29.56 10.21
CA ARG A 261 9.28 28.68 9.24
C ARG A 261 8.55 27.34 9.04
N GLY A 262 7.97 26.78 10.11
CA GLY A 262 7.14 25.57 10.06
C GLY A 262 5.81 25.77 9.34
N TRP A 263 5.12 26.89 9.59
CA TRP A 263 3.86 27.22 8.91
C TRP A 263 4.03 27.49 7.41
N HIS A 264 5.12 28.18 7.03
CA HIS A 264 5.44 28.40 5.62
C HIS A 264 5.75 27.08 4.88
N ARG A 265 6.52 26.17 5.50
CA ARG A 265 6.75 24.82 4.96
C ARG A 265 5.46 24.00 4.85
N LEU A 266 4.63 24.02 5.89
CA LEU A 266 3.32 23.33 5.88
C LEU A 266 2.41 23.87 4.75
N ARG A 267 2.34 25.19 4.59
CA ARG A 267 1.53 25.83 3.53
C ARG A 267 2.10 25.58 2.13
N ALA A 268 3.41 25.44 1.98
CA ALA A 268 4.03 25.03 0.73
C ALA A 268 3.71 23.56 0.40
N ASN A 269 3.84 22.67 1.37
CA ASN A 269 3.52 21.24 1.25
C ASN A 269 2.03 21.01 0.93
N LEU A 270 1.11 21.76 1.55
CA LEU A 270 -0.32 21.71 1.24
C LEU A 270 -0.65 22.21 -0.17
N ARG A 271 0.02 23.28 -0.65
CA ARG A 271 -0.14 23.75 -2.02
C ARG A 271 0.37 22.71 -3.03
N ARG A 272 1.49 22.05 -2.73
CA ARG A 272 2.03 20.94 -3.52
C ARG A 272 1.04 19.77 -3.57
N ALA A 273 0.58 19.29 -2.41
CA ALA A 273 -0.41 18.21 -2.34
C ALA A 273 -1.68 18.53 -3.15
N ARG A 274 -2.16 19.78 -3.13
CA ARG A 274 -3.29 20.23 -3.96
C ARG A 274 -3.01 20.13 -5.46
N GLY A 275 -1.79 20.44 -5.90
CA GLY A 275 -1.37 20.32 -7.30
C GLY A 275 -1.28 18.87 -7.78
N LEU A 276 -0.90 17.95 -6.88
CA LEU A 276 -0.87 16.50 -7.17
C LEU A 276 -2.25 15.83 -7.09
N PHE A 277 -3.22 16.49 -6.47
CA PHE A 277 -4.48 15.84 -6.12
C PHE A 277 -5.23 15.31 -7.34
N PHE A 278 -5.53 16.19 -8.30
CA PHE A 278 -6.27 15.81 -9.51
C PHE A 278 -5.49 14.88 -10.45
N PRO A 279 -4.20 15.12 -10.79
CA PRO A 279 -3.54 14.26 -11.76
C PRO A 279 -3.22 12.85 -11.24
N PHE A 280 -2.95 12.69 -9.94
CA PHE A 280 -2.41 11.42 -9.40
C PHE A 280 -3.23 10.85 -8.25
N MET A 281 -3.56 11.67 -7.25
CA MET A 281 -4.18 11.21 -6.02
C MET A 281 -5.65 10.81 -6.22
N LEU A 282 -6.39 11.51 -7.07
CA LEU A 282 -7.81 11.26 -7.31
C LEU A 282 -8.04 9.97 -8.13
N PRO A 283 -7.35 9.71 -9.25
CA PRO A 283 -7.42 8.42 -9.93
C PRO A 283 -7.12 7.24 -9.00
N LEU A 284 -6.03 7.34 -8.21
CA LEU A 284 -5.65 6.32 -7.24
C LEU A 284 -6.75 6.12 -6.19
N LEU A 285 -7.29 7.21 -5.63
CA LEU A 285 -8.39 7.16 -4.66
C LEU A 285 -9.62 6.46 -5.25
N LEU A 286 -10.03 6.81 -6.47
CA LEU A 286 -11.22 6.25 -7.12
C LEU A 286 -11.08 4.74 -7.38
N VAL A 287 -9.91 4.30 -7.86
CA VAL A 287 -9.62 2.87 -8.06
C VAL A 287 -9.75 2.12 -6.74
N TYR A 288 -9.09 2.60 -5.68
CA TYR A 288 -9.12 1.93 -4.38
C TYR A 288 -10.51 1.93 -3.76
N ILE A 289 -11.31 2.99 -3.92
CA ILE A 289 -12.71 3.00 -3.48
C ILE A 289 -13.49 1.89 -4.21
N ALA A 290 -13.40 1.84 -5.54
CA ALA A 290 -14.17 0.89 -6.34
C ALA A 290 -13.74 -0.56 -6.08
N GLU A 291 -12.43 -0.81 -6.13
CA GLU A 291 -11.78 -2.11 -5.89
C GLU A 291 -12.13 -2.69 -4.51
N TYR A 292 -11.93 -1.91 -3.44
CA TYR A 292 -12.21 -2.42 -2.10
C TYR A 292 -13.71 -2.54 -1.81
N THR A 293 -14.55 -1.70 -2.45
CA THR A 293 -16.01 -1.86 -2.36
C THR A 293 -16.47 -3.16 -3.06
N ILE A 294 -15.86 -3.51 -4.20
CA ILE A 294 -16.07 -4.82 -4.84
C ILE A 294 -15.65 -5.92 -3.88
N ASN A 295 -14.40 -5.92 -3.41
CA ASN A 295 -13.84 -7.00 -2.61
C ASN A 295 -14.54 -7.21 -1.27
N GLN A 296 -15.04 -6.15 -0.63
CA GLN A 296 -15.61 -6.24 0.71
C GLN A 296 -17.12 -6.19 0.74
N GLY A 297 -17.75 -5.39 -0.13
CA GLY A 297 -19.19 -5.23 -0.17
C GLY A 297 -19.88 -6.19 -1.12
N VAL A 298 -19.36 -6.32 -2.35
CA VAL A 298 -20.05 -7.05 -3.42
C VAL A 298 -19.65 -8.52 -3.45
N SER A 299 -18.35 -8.83 -3.40
CA SER A 299 -17.81 -10.20 -3.51
C SER A 299 -18.41 -11.21 -2.54
N PRO A 300 -18.73 -10.89 -1.26
CA PRO A 300 -19.42 -11.84 -0.37
C PRO A 300 -20.80 -12.28 -0.87
N THR A 301 -21.45 -11.49 -1.73
CA THR A 301 -22.79 -11.73 -2.27
C THR A 301 -22.78 -12.33 -3.69
N LEU A 302 -21.60 -12.49 -4.29
CA LEU A 302 -21.42 -13.12 -5.61
C LEU A 302 -21.39 -14.65 -5.48
N LEU A 303 -22.53 -15.24 -5.11
CA LEU A 303 -22.64 -16.68 -4.84
C LEU A 303 -23.41 -17.41 -5.94
N PHE A 304 -22.92 -18.59 -6.29
CA PHE A 304 -23.49 -19.48 -7.31
C PHE A 304 -23.92 -20.82 -6.72
N PRO A 305 -24.87 -21.55 -7.34
CA PRO A 305 -25.26 -22.89 -6.90
C PRO A 305 -24.05 -23.83 -6.86
N LEU A 306 -23.82 -24.51 -5.72
CA LEU A 306 -22.63 -25.34 -5.51
C LEU A 306 -22.43 -26.41 -6.59
N LYS A 307 -23.52 -26.95 -7.14
CA LYS A 307 -23.50 -27.98 -8.21
C LYS A 307 -22.83 -27.50 -9.51
N GLU A 308 -22.79 -26.20 -9.76
CA GLU A 308 -22.25 -25.60 -10.98
C GLU A 308 -20.85 -25.00 -10.75
N THR A 309 -20.30 -25.17 -9.54
CA THR A 309 -19.03 -24.56 -9.14
C THR A 309 -18.03 -25.60 -8.66
N PRO A 310 -16.72 -25.30 -8.67
CA PRO A 310 -15.70 -26.19 -8.12
C PRO A 310 -15.70 -26.25 -6.58
N PHE A 311 -16.66 -25.60 -5.89
CA PHE A 311 -16.67 -25.44 -4.44
C PHE A 311 -17.67 -26.37 -3.75
N THR A 312 -17.30 -26.86 -2.57
CA THR A 312 -18.16 -27.69 -1.71
C THR A 312 -18.96 -26.88 -0.68
N HIS A 313 -18.51 -25.65 -0.37
CA HIS A 313 -19.12 -24.77 0.63
C HIS A 313 -19.15 -23.33 0.13
N PHE A 314 -20.18 -22.55 0.52
CA PHE A 314 -20.30 -21.14 0.13
C PHE A 314 -19.18 -20.27 0.71
N ARG A 315 -18.64 -20.62 1.88
CA ARG A 315 -17.48 -19.93 2.47
C ARG A 315 -16.21 -19.95 1.60
N ALA A 316 -16.12 -20.85 0.62
CA ALA A 316 -14.93 -20.99 -0.23
C ALA A 316 -14.85 -19.96 -1.37
N PHE A 317 -15.97 -19.32 -1.73
CA PHE A 317 -16.02 -18.33 -2.81
C PHE A 317 -15.17 -17.10 -2.47
N TYR A 318 -15.35 -16.52 -1.28
CA TYR A 318 -14.66 -15.29 -0.89
C TYR A 318 -13.12 -15.44 -0.86
N PRO A 319 -12.53 -16.48 -0.24
CA PRO A 319 -11.09 -16.72 -0.34
C PRO A 319 -10.60 -16.97 -1.76
N ALA A 320 -11.37 -17.68 -2.59
CA ALA A 320 -11.00 -17.92 -3.99
C ALA A 320 -10.99 -16.64 -4.83
N TYR A 321 -12.01 -15.80 -4.67
CA TYR A 321 -12.06 -14.48 -5.29
C TYR A 321 -10.89 -13.61 -4.87
N ASN A 322 -10.60 -13.54 -3.57
CA ASN A 322 -9.44 -12.79 -3.08
C ASN A 322 -8.13 -13.36 -3.65
N ALA A 323 -7.96 -14.68 -3.73
CA ALA A 323 -6.76 -15.27 -4.34
C ALA A 323 -6.60 -14.87 -5.82
N ILE A 324 -7.67 -14.96 -6.61
CA ILE A 324 -7.66 -14.59 -8.03
C ILE A 324 -7.34 -13.10 -8.21
N TYR A 325 -7.99 -12.24 -7.43
CA TYR A 325 -7.72 -10.81 -7.39
C TYR A 325 -6.25 -10.53 -7.07
N GLN A 326 -5.69 -11.17 -6.03
CA GLN A 326 -4.28 -10.97 -5.64
C GLN A 326 -3.29 -11.44 -6.72
N VAL A 327 -3.61 -12.49 -7.50
CA VAL A 327 -2.80 -12.87 -8.67
C VAL A 327 -2.81 -11.76 -9.71
N GLY A 328 -3.98 -11.17 -9.99
CA GLY A 328 -4.10 -10.01 -10.86
C GLY A 328 -3.24 -8.84 -10.37
N VAL A 329 -3.34 -8.48 -9.09
CA VAL A 329 -2.54 -7.41 -8.46
C VAL A 329 -1.04 -7.70 -8.54
N PHE A 330 -0.62 -8.93 -8.28
CA PHE A 330 0.79 -9.31 -8.35
C PHE A 330 1.36 -9.15 -9.77
N ILE A 331 0.61 -9.59 -10.79
CA ILE A 331 1.03 -9.48 -12.19
C ILE A 331 1.12 -8.01 -12.60
N SER A 332 0.09 -7.21 -12.31
CA SER A 332 0.05 -5.79 -12.69
C SER A 332 1.09 -4.94 -11.97
N ARG A 333 1.35 -5.20 -10.69
CA ARG A 333 2.42 -4.48 -9.97
C ARG A 333 3.83 -4.91 -10.41
N SER A 334 3.97 -6.12 -10.96
CA SER A 334 5.25 -6.62 -11.50
C SER A 334 5.49 -6.18 -12.95
N SER A 335 4.48 -5.65 -13.64
CA SER A 335 4.57 -5.31 -15.07
C SER A 335 5.21 -3.94 -15.34
N THR A 336 5.44 -3.11 -14.34
CA THR A 336 5.92 -1.71 -14.50
C THR A 336 7.23 -1.56 -15.30
N PRO A 337 8.22 -2.48 -15.19
CA PRO A 337 9.42 -2.43 -16.03
C PRO A 337 9.14 -2.69 -17.52
N PHE A 338 8.03 -3.36 -17.85
CA PHE A 338 7.69 -3.80 -19.20
C PHE A 338 6.61 -2.94 -19.85
N PHE A 339 5.66 -2.44 -19.06
CA PHE A 339 4.49 -1.70 -19.52
C PHE A 339 4.18 -0.53 -18.57
N ARG A 340 4.13 0.68 -19.13
CA ARG A 340 3.83 1.94 -18.45
C ARG A 340 2.55 2.55 -19.02
N ILE A 341 1.65 2.97 -18.15
CA ILE A 341 0.42 3.69 -18.50
C ILE A 341 0.53 5.11 -17.96
N HIS A 342 0.44 6.09 -18.85
CA HIS A 342 0.48 7.51 -18.48
C HIS A 342 -0.91 8.09 -18.19
N ASP A 343 -1.97 7.47 -18.71
CA ASP A 343 -3.37 7.85 -18.43
C ASP A 343 -3.94 7.02 -17.28
N LEU A 344 -3.94 7.61 -16.09
CA LEU A 344 -4.43 6.97 -14.87
C LEU A 344 -5.96 7.00 -14.76
N TYR A 345 -6.65 7.89 -15.51
CA TYR A 345 -8.10 8.03 -15.41
C TYR A 345 -8.83 6.92 -16.14
N LEU A 346 -8.32 6.47 -17.29
CA LEU A 346 -8.90 5.36 -18.03
C LEU A 346 -9.09 4.09 -17.18
N PRO A 347 -8.04 3.51 -16.56
CA PRO A 347 -8.20 2.34 -15.69
C PRO A 347 -9.06 2.63 -14.45
N SER A 348 -9.06 3.87 -13.95
CA SER A 348 -9.93 4.28 -12.83
C SER A 348 -11.41 4.24 -13.19
N ILE A 349 -11.77 4.74 -14.37
CA ILE A 349 -13.15 4.70 -14.87
C ILE A 349 -13.58 3.26 -15.15
N LEU A 350 -12.70 2.45 -15.74
CA LEU A 350 -12.96 1.02 -15.95
C LEU A 350 -13.23 0.29 -14.62
N GLN A 351 -12.53 0.66 -13.55
CA GLN A 351 -12.76 0.09 -12.23
C GLN A 351 -14.13 0.45 -11.64
N ILE A 352 -14.58 1.70 -11.83
CA ILE A 352 -15.93 2.11 -11.43
C ILE A 352 -16.99 1.36 -12.24
N ILE A 353 -16.76 1.16 -13.54
CA ILE A 353 -17.64 0.35 -14.40
C ILE A 353 -17.71 -1.09 -13.88
N ASN A 354 -16.57 -1.70 -13.51
CA ASN A 354 -16.55 -3.04 -12.90
C ASN A 354 -17.41 -3.10 -11.63
N LEU A 355 -17.31 -2.10 -10.75
CA LEU A 355 -18.14 -2.04 -9.54
C LEU A 355 -19.64 -2.01 -9.89
N ILE A 356 -20.04 -1.18 -10.85
CA ILE A 356 -21.44 -1.09 -11.29
C ILE A 356 -21.90 -2.43 -11.87
N VAL A 357 -21.11 -3.04 -12.76
CA VAL A 357 -21.44 -4.31 -13.41
C VAL A 357 -21.57 -5.45 -12.39
N LEU A 358 -20.63 -5.57 -11.45
CA LEU A 358 -20.68 -6.61 -10.41
C LEU A 358 -21.81 -6.37 -9.41
N THR A 359 -22.12 -5.12 -9.08
CA THR A 359 -23.27 -4.78 -8.24
C THR A 359 -24.58 -5.15 -8.93
N LEU A 360 -24.74 -4.77 -10.20
CA LEU A 360 -25.91 -5.17 -11.00
C LEU A 360 -25.99 -6.69 -11.15
N HIS A 361 -24.87 -7.38 -11.27
CA HIS A 361 -24.86 -8.83 -11.32
C HIS A 361 -25.27 -9.43 -9.97
N SER A 362 -24.80 -8.88 -8.85
CA SER A 362 -25.25 -9.30 -7.51
C SER A 362 -26.76 -9.11 -7.32
N LEU A 363 -27.36 -8.09 -7.92
CA LEU A 363 -28.82 -7.88 -7.94
C LEU A 363 -29.51 -8.86 -8.91
N PHE A 364 -29.25 -8.75 -10.21
CA PHE A 364 -30.09 -9.40 -11.22
C PHE A 364 -29.62 -10.80 -11.65
N ASN A 365 -28.45 -11.25 -11.21
CA ASN A 365 -27.87 -12.56 -11.51
C ASN A 365 -27.82 -12.90 -13.02
N PHE A 366 -27.43 -11.94 -13.86
CA PHE A 366 -27.45 -12.12 -15.32
C PHE A 366 -26.24 -12.86 -15.92
N ILE A 367 -25.16 -13.09 -15.15
CA ILE A 367 -23.98 -13.84 -15.61
C ILE A 367 -24.17 -15.30 -15.17
N PRO A 368 -24.33 -16.25 -16.09
CA PRO A 368 -24.69 -17.63 -15.74
C PRO A 368 -23.52 -18.48 -15.27
N ASN A 369 -22.27 -18.03 -15.44
CA ASN A 369 -21.09 -18.84 -15.23
C ASN A 369 -20.10 -18.17 -14.26
N VAL A 370 -19.77 -18.87 -13.17
CA VAL A 370 -18.79 -18.43 -12.15
C VAL A 370 -17.40 -18.15 -12.73
N TYR A 371 -16.97 -18.88 -13.76
CA TYR A 371 -15.66 -18.66 -14.40
C TYR A 371 -15.57 -17.30 -15.09
N LEU A 372 -16.69 -16.74 -15.57
CA LEU A 372 -16.70 -15.37 -16.09
C LEU A 372 -16.47 -14.35 -14.98
N ILE A 373 -17.02 -14.61 -13.78
CA ILE A 373 -16.75 -13.78 -12.59
C ILE A 373 -15.28 -13.88 -12.18
N PHE A 374 -14.66 -15.07 -12.25
CA PHE A 374 -13.22 -15.20 -12.01
C PHE A 374 -12.39 -14.34 -12.97
N ILE A 375 -12.75 -14.28 -14.25
CA ILE A 375 -12.08 -13.42 -15.23
C ILE A 375 -12.25 -11.94 -14.88
N VAL A 376 -13.45 -11.51 -14.49
CA VAL A 376 -13.72 -10.13 -14.10
C VAL A 376 -12.95 -9.73 -12.83
N ILE A 377 -12.86 -10.62 -11.84
CA ILE A 377 -12.11 -10.39 -10.59
C ILE A 377 -10.60 -10.38 -10.85
N PHE A 378 -10.12 -11.23 -11.75
CA PHE A 378 -8.72 -11.18 -12.20
C PHE A 378 -8.41 -9.85 -12.89
N TRP A 379 -9.32 -9.40 -13.77
CA TRP A 379 -9.23 -8.11 -14.47
C TRP A 379 -9.26 -6.91 -13.50
N GLU A 380 -10.13 -6.96 -12.49
CA GLU A 380 -10.19 -5.99 -11.40
C GLU A 380 -8.82 -5.87 -10.69
N GLY A 381 -8.20 -6.98 -10.30
CA GLY A 381 -6.87 -6.97 -9.69
C GLY A 381 -5.78 -6.41 -10.60
N LEU A 382 -5.88 -6.64 -11.92
CA LEU A 382 -4.96 -6.05 -12.89
C LEU A 382 -5.06 -4.53 -12.92
N LEU A 383 -6.27 -3.97 -13.01
CA LEU A 383 -6.49 -2.52 -13.02
C LEU A 383 -5.96 -1.85 -11.75
N GLY A 384 -6.29 -2.44 -10.59
CA GLY A 384 -5.85 -1.96 -9.28
C GLY A 384 -4.36 -1.80 -9.14
N GLY A 385 -3.62 -2.89 -9.40
CA GLY A 385 -2.17 -2.88 -9.31
C GLY A 385 -1.51 -2.00 -10.39
N LEU A 386 -2.07 -1.92 -11.60
CA LEU A 386 -1.58 -1.05 -12.68
C LEU A 386 -1.64 0.41 -12.27
N VAL A 387 -2.77 0.89 -11.75
CA VAL A 387 -2.90 2.30 -11.34
C VAL A 387 -1.97 2.62 -10.18
N TYR A 388 -1.84 1.72 -9.20
CA TYR A 388 -0.93 1.93 -8.07
C TYR A 388 0.51 2.18 -8.55
N VAL A 389 1.13 1.24 -9.27
CA VAL A 389 2.54 1.37 -9.67
C VAL A 389 2.77 2.50 -10.65
N ASN A 390 1.86 2.72 -11.61
CA ASN A 390 2.02 3.79 -12.58
C ASN A 390 1.83 5.17 -11.94
N THR A 391 0.99 5.31 -10.92
CA THR A 391 0.84 6.59 -10.20
C THR A 391 2.16 7.03 -9.58
N PHE A 392 2.83 6.15 -8.82
CA PHE A 392 4.12 6.47 -8.22
C PHE A 392 5.22 6.65 -9.27
N ALA A 393 5.14 5.91 -10.37
CA ALA A 393 6.13 6.00 -11.44
C ALA A 393 5.99 7.33 -12.21
N GLU A 394 4.77 7.81 -12.47
CA GLU A 394 4.52 9.12 -13.07
C GLU A 394 4.98 10.27 -12.17
N ILE A 395 4.73 10.18 -10.86
CA ILE A 395 5.27 11.15 -9.88
C ILE A 395 6.80 11.11 -9.92
N GLY A 396 7.35 9.90 -10.01
CA GLY A 396 8.77 9.62 -10.18
C GLY A 396 9.37 10.10 -11.52
N ASP A 397 8.58 10.61 -12.45
CA ASP A 397 9.09 11.17 -13.71
C ASP A 397 8.76 12.66 -13.84
N ARG A 398 7.56 13.09 -13.45
CA ARG A 398 7.06 14.45 -13.66
C ARG A 398 7.36 15.44 -12.54
N VAL A 399 7.55 14.96 -11.30
CA VAL A 399 7.82 15.85 -10.15
C VAL A 399 9.33 16.14 -10.04
N PRO A 400 9.74 17.41 -9.81
CA PRO A 400 11.12 17.78 -9.53
C PRO A 400 11.72 16.98 -8.38
N ARG A 401 13.04 16.76 -8.41
CA ARG A 401 13.72 15.86 -7.47
C ARG A 401 13.56 16.28 -6.00
N GLU A 402 13.66 17.58 -5.72
CA GLU A 402 13.52 18.19 -4.39
C GLU A 402 12.16 17.88 -3.74
N ASP A 403 11.10 17.82 -4.56
CA ASP A 403 9.73 17.63 -4.11
C ASP A 403 9.27 16.16 -4.16
N ARG A 404 10.10 15.27 -4.71
CA ARG A 404 9.68 13.92 -5.09
C ARG A 404 9.47 13.02 -3.87
N GLU A 405 10.33 13.09 -2.85
CA GLU A 405 10.15 12.29 -1.61
C GLU A 405 8.83 12.63 -0.91
N PHE A 406 8.55 13.92 -0.74
CA PHE A 406 7.30 14.38 -0.13
C PHE A 406 6.10 13.99 -0.99
N SER A 407 6.17 14.19 -2.31
CA SER A 407 5.07 13.89 -3.24
C SER A 407 4.71 12.41 -3.26
N LEU A 408 5.72 11.53 -3.35
CA LEU A 408 5.53 10.08 -3.28
C LEU A 408 4.88 9.69 -1.95
N SER A 409 5.37 10.22 -0.83
CA SER A 409 4.81 9.96 0.50
C SER A 409 3.38 10.46 0.64
N ALA A 410 3.09 11.68 0.19
CA ALA A 410 1.77 12.30 0.29
C ALA A 410 0.72 11.56 -0.58
N THR A 411 1.11 11.02 -1.74
CA THR A 411 0.19 10.28 -2.60
C THR A 411 -0.27 8.95 -1.98
N THR A 412 0.53 8.33 -1.10
CA THR A 412 0.07 7.13 -0.35
C THR A 412 -1.16 7.40 0.53
N VAL A 413 -1.47 8.65 0.88
CA VAL A 413 -2.70 8.97 1.62
C VAL A 413 -3.94 8.57 0.83
N SER A 414 -3.89 8.64 -0.50
CA SER A 414 -5.02 8.31 -1.37
C SER A 414 -5.40 6.85 -1.36
N ASP A 415 -4.43 5.93 -1.32
CA ASP A 415 -4.74 4.49 -1.26
C ASP A 415 -5.51 4.19 0.04
N SER A 416 -5.02 4.65 1.17
CA SER A 416 -5.55 4.34 2.50
C SER A 416 -6.85 5.08 2.76
N GLY A 417 -6.99 6.30 2.23
CA GLY A 417 -8.25 7.03 2.20
C GLY A 417 -9.31 6.28 1.39
N GLY A 418 -8.92 5.71 0.23
CA GLY A 418 -9.82 4.92 -0.60
C GLY A 418 -10.29 3.64 0.07
N ILE A 419 -9.38 2.89 0.69
CA ILE A 419 -9.70 1.67 1.47
C ILE A 419 -10.62 2.02 2.65
N CYS A 420 -10.35 3.12 3.35
CA CYS A 420 -11.17 3.56 4.47
C CYS A 420 -12.62 3.87 4.04
N ILE A 421 -12.79 4.66 2.98
CA ILE A 421 -14.11 4.97 2.41
C ILE A 421 -14.81 3.69 1.95
N ALA A 422 -14.10 2.81 1.24
CA ALA A 422 -14.62 1.53 0.80
C ALA A 422 -15.03 0.62 1.97
N GLY A 423 -14.31 0.64 3.10
CA GLY A 423 -14.68 -0.12 4.29
C GLY A 423 -16.03 0.32 4.85
N PHE A 424 -16.30 1.63 4.90
CA PHE A 424 -17.61 2.14 5.29
C PHE A 424 -18.71 1.79 4.29
N LEU A 425 -18.45 1.94 2.99
CA LEU A 425 -19.40 1.58 1.94
C LEU A 425 -19.69 0.08 1.93
N GLY A 426 -18.65 -0.75 2.07
CA GLY A 426 -18.73 -2.21 2.06
C GLY A 426 -19.62 -2.77 3.16
N MET A 427 -19.54 -2.22 4.38
CA MET A 427 -20.43 -2.61 5.48
C MET A 427 -21.90 -2.38 5.17
N VAL A 428 -22.22 -1.30 4.43
CA VAL A 428 -23.60 -1.00 4.02
C VAL A 428 -24.00 -1.86 2.83
N PHE A 429 -23.13 -1.96 1.82
CA PHE A 429 -23.38 -2.70 0.58
C PHE A 429 -23.58 -4.19 0.82
N GLU A 430 -22.76 -4.83 1.66
CA GLU A 430 -22.86 -6.26 1.96
C GLU A 430 -24.24 -6.62 2.52
N VAL A 431 -24.70 -5.87 3.53
CA VAL A 431 -26.00 -6.10 4.18
C VAL A 431 -27.13 -5.81 3.21
N TRP A 432 -27.09 -4.66 2.52
CA TRP A 432 -28.12 -4.26 1.58
C TRP A 432 -28.28 -5.24 0.42
N LEU A 433 -27.18 -5.68 -0.18
CA LEU A 433 -27.19 -6.66 -1.27
C LEU A 433 -27.69 -8.01 -0.77
N CYS A 434 -27.24 -8.48 0.40
CA CYS A 434 -27.69 -9.76 0.94
C CYS A 434 -29.20 -9.74 1.26
N ASP A 435 -29.71 -8.69 1.89
CA ASP A 435 -31.14 -8.55 2.18
C ASP A 435 -31.99 -8.48 0.91
N TRP A 436 -31.50 -7.76 -0.11
CA TRP A 436 -32.14 -7.72 -1.42
C TRP A 436 -32.18 -9.13 -2.05
N GLN A 437 -31.08 -9.88 -2.04
CA GLN A 437 -31.03 -11.24 -2.58
C GLN A 437 -32.00 -12.18 -1.89
N VAL A 438 -32.07 -12.10 -0.55
CA VAL A 438 -32.97 -12.93 0.27
C VAL A 438 -34.43 -12.60 -0.05
N SER A 439 -34.79 -11.31 -0.20
CA SER A 439 -36.15 -10.91 -0.57
C SER A 439 -36.57 -11.41 -1.96
N HIS A 440 -35.62 -11.70 -2.84
CA HIS A 440 -35.84 -12.25 -4.18
C HIS A 440 -35.58 -13.77 -4.25
N GLY A 441 -35.56 -14.47 -3.11
CA GLY A 441 -35.48 -15.93 -3.03
C GLY A 441 -34.07 -16.53 -3.14
N ARG A 442 -33.00 -15.72 -3.08
CA ARG A 442 -31.61 -16.18 -3.05
C ARG A 442 -31.00 -15.93 -1.67
N ASP A 443 -31.00 -16.95 -0.81
CA ASP A 443 -30.54 -16.86 0.58
C ASP A 443 -29.10 -17.36 0.80
N PHE A 444 -28.32 -17.54 -0.28
CA PHE A 444 -26.95 -18.08 -0.21
C PHE A 444 -26.05 -17.27 0.74
N CYS A 445 -26.20 -15.95 0.79
CA CYS A 445 -25.39 -15.08 1.66
C CYS A 445 -25.64 -15.33 3.17
N ARG A 446 -26.76 -15.96 3.54
CA ARG A 446 -27.07 -16.36 4.92
C ARG A 446 -26.72 -17.82 5.23
N ARG A 447 -26.27 -18.60 4.23
CA ARG A 447 -25.88 -20.00 4.38
C ARG A 447 -24.37 -20.12 4.60
N THR A 448 -23.98 -20.89 5.61
CA THR A 448 -22.57 -21.15 5.97
C THR A 448 -21.89 -22.16 5.06
#